data_AF-A0AAU3NJS8-F1
#
_entry.id   AF-A0AAU3NJS8-F1
#
_cell.length_a   1.000
_cell.length_b   1.000
_cell.length_c   1.000
_cell.angle_alpha   90.00
_cell.angle_beta   90.00
_cell.angle_gamma   90.00
#
_symmetry.space_group_name_H-M   'P 1'
#
loop_
_entity.id
_entity.type
_entity.pdbx_description
1 polymer ?
#
loop_
_entity_poly.entity_id
_entity_poly.type
_entity_poly.pdbx_seq_one_letter_code
_entity_poly.pdbx_strand_id
1 'polypeptide(L)'
;MPESPERTALYRFFNTAGQLLYVGVSGNTETRWRQHAESKPWWPAVADKTTEWLDSRPEALDAERVAIRTEKPLHNHQNKTSSIIDEITPWTSTGVPGGTWSPYEFIAHELKGFIQSGSMQPGDRFPTVRTLIEVYGVASLTIQRALNLLKAQGFAVGRQGFGIAAVVPPGLRSEAAGSEDAEGVIQQMTSYRAAPSPRSCATLGVEPGTELDAKRWVRAVDGRPVELVHFYRHPEAPAEVTVHETTDRVTAAPPNAETVKIFGVVPLLVTLRVTYSKERHPLGLYKIVKNGDLLATEYEF
;
A
#
# COMPACT_ATOMS: atom_id res chain seq x y z
N MET A 1 -1.95 29.99 23.98
CA MET A 1 -0.58 29.45 23.89
C MET A 1 -0.70 28.13 23.15
N PRO A 2 -0.14 27.94 21.94
CA PRO A 2 -0.07 26.59 21.38
C PRO A 2 0.83 25.76 22.30
N GLU A 3 0.36 24.59 22.73
CA GLU A 3 1.17 23.62 23.47
C GLU A 3 2.43 23.33 22.65
N SER A 4 3.60 23.41 23.29
CA SER A 4 4.86 23.00 22.65
C SER A 4 4.70 21.55 22.20
N PRO A 5 5.14 21.16 20.99
CA PRO A 5 5.05 19.75 20.60
C PRO A 5 5.90 18.95 21.60
N GLU A 6 5.23 18.12 22.41
CA GLU A 6 5.92 17.30 23.40
C GLU A 6 6.85 16.35 22.64
N ARG A 7 8.16 16.56 22.82
CA ARG A 7 9.19 15.67 22.27
C ARG A 7 8.87 14.23 22.62
N THR A 8 8.96 13.36 21.64
CA THR A 8 8.59 11.94 21.79
C THR A 8 9.78 11.08 21.41
N ALA A 9 10.14 10.14 22.29
CA ALA A 9 11.23 9.22 22.06
C ALA A 9 10.78 8.03 21.21
N LEU A 10 11.54 7.70 20.16
CA LEU A 10 11.58 6.40 19.51
C LEU A 10 12.63 5.53 20.22
N TYR A 11 12.25 4.37 20.74
CA TYR A 11 13.15 3.46 21.43
C TYR A 11 13.12 2.05 20.84
N ARG A 12 14.22 1.33 20.98
CA ARG A 12 14.39 -0.06 20.51
C ARG A 12 14.90 -0.93 21.65
N PHE A 13 14.51 -2.20 21.66
CA PHE A 13 15.01 -3.21 22.59
C PHE A 13 15.70 -4.34 21.84
N PHE A 14 16.85 -4.78 22.33
CA PHE A 14 17.65 -5.84 21.73
C PHE A 14 17.95 -6.94 22.74
N ASN A 15 18.12 -8.17 22.26
CA ASN A 15 18.63 -9.27 23.09
C ASN A 15 20.17 -9.29 23.13
N THR A 16 20.74 -10.24 23.88
CA THR A 16 22.20 -10.39 24.01
C THR A 16 22.92 -10.74 22.70
N ALA A 17 22.19 -11.22 21.69
CA ALA A 17 22.72 -11.52 20.36
C ALA A 17 22.60 -10.33 19.39
N GLY A 18 22.12 -9.17 19.85
CA GLY A 18 21.88 -7.99 19.01
C GLY A 18 20.61 -8.08 18.14
N GLN A 19 19.76 -9.08 18.35
CA GLN A 19 18.50 -9.19 17.60
C GLN A 19 17.48 -8.20 18.14
N LEU A 20 16.84 -7.45 17.23
CA LEU A 20 15.79 -6.49 17.56
C LEU A 20 14.53 -7.21 18.07
N LEU A 21 14.17 -6.92 19.31
CA LEU A 21 13.01 -7.46 19.99
C LEU A 21 11.78 -6.58 19.80
N TYR A 22 11.91 -5.26 19.97
CA TYR A 22 10.77 -4.35 19.98
C TYR A 22 11.18 -2.93 19.62
N VAL A 23 10.30 -2.20 18.95
CA VAL A 23 10.38 -0.76 18.66
C VAL A 23 9.15 -0.09 19.26
N GLY A 24 9.32 1.05 19.91
CA GLY A 24 8.22 1.76 20.56
C GLY A 24 8.40 3.27 20.57
N VAL A 25 7.33 4.03 20.74
CA VAL A 25 7.41 5.47 21.06
C VAL A 25 6.86 5.82 22.45
N SER A 26 7.41 6.86 23.08
CA SER A 26 6.87 7.41 24.33
C SER A 26 7.41 8.81 24.65
N GLY A 27 6.57 9.68 25.24
CA GLY A 27 7.04 10.91 25.90
C GLY A 27 7.71 10.66 27.26
N ASN A 28 7.56 9.46 27.85
CA ASN A 28 8.20 9.06 29.10
C ASN A 28 8.65 7.59 29.01
N THR A 29 9.88 7.39 28.55
CA THR A 29 10.46 6.07 28.30
C THR A 29 10.54 5.23 29.58
N GLU A 30 10.96 5.79 30.72
CA GLU A 30 11.10 5.05 31.98
C GLU A 30 9.79 4.41 32.44
N THR A 31 8.69 5.16 32.39
CA THR A 31 7.35 4.66 32.74
C THR A 31 6.93 3.57 31.78
N ARG A 32 7.13 3.77 30.48
CA ARG A 32 6.77 2.80 29.45
C ARG A 32 7.57 1.51 29.57
N TRP A 33 8.86 1.61 29.90
CA TRP A 33 9.75 0.47 30.10
C TRP A 33 9.36 -0.34 31.33
N ARG A 34 8.98 0.31 32.44
CA ARG A 34 8.44 -0.37 33.62
C ARG A 34 7.19 -1.16 33.29
N GLN A 35 6.26 -0.57 32.53
CA GLN A 35 5.05 -1.28 32.07
C GLN A 35 5.38 -2.50 31.20
N HIS A 36 6.39 -2.41 30.33
CA HIS A 36 6.84 -3.57 29.56
C HIS A 36 7.43 -4.65 30.46
N ALA A 37 8.24 -4.27 31.46
CA ALA A 37 8.81 -5.18 32.44
C ALA A 37 7.75 -5.97 33.22
N GLU A 38 6.64 -5.32 33.55
CA GLU A 38 5.54 -5.92 34.30
C GLU A 38 4.63 -6.79 33.43
N SER A 39 4.45 -6.46 32.16
CA SER A 39 3.39 -7.04 31.32
C SER A 39 3.85 -7.91 30.17
N LYS A 40 5.12 -7.87 29.76
CA LYS A 40 5.59 -8.54 28.54
C LYS A 40 6.43 -9.78 28.88
N PRO A 41 6.01 -10.98 28.44
CA PRO A 41 6.71 -12.23 28.75
C PRO A 41 8.11 -12.31 28.13
N TRP A 42 8.39 -11.50 27.11
CA TRP A 42 9.69 -11.41 26.44
C TRP A 42 10.64 -10.39 27.07
N TRP A 43 10.19 -9.57 28.03
CA TRP A 43 11.04 -8.56 28.66
C TRP A 43 12.34 -9.12 29.27
N PRO A 44 12.38 -10.32 29.89
CA PRO A 44 13.62 -10.89 30.41
C PRO A 44 14.72 -11.10 29.35
N ALA A 45 14.38 -11.11 28.06
CA ALA A 45 15.34 -11.23 26.97
C ALA A 45 16.00 -9.89 26.57
N VAL A 46 15.52 -8.76 27.10
CA VAL A 46 16.04 -7.42 26.77
C VAL A 46 17.39 -7.20 27.44
N ALA A 47 18.45 -7.13 26.65
CA ALA A 47 19.82 -6.88 27.10
C ALA A 47 20.27 -5.45 26.84
N ASP A 48 19.80 -4.83 25.74
CA ASP A 48 20.20 -3.48 25.36
C ASP A 48 19.02 -2.63 24.86
N LYS A 49 19.15 -1.31 24.95
CA LYS A 49 18.11 -0.34 24.58
C LYS A 49 18.72 0.87 23.89
N THR A 50 18.13 1.32 22.79
CA THR A 50 18.46 2.61 22.15
C THR A 50 17.29 3.58 22.22
N THR A 51 17.56 4.88 22.15
CA THR A 51 16.55 5.94 22.23
C THR A 51 16.95 7.13 21.37
N GLU A 52 16.00 7.63 20.58
CA GLU A 52 16.11 8.79 19.70
C GLU A 52 14.92 9.72 19.99
N TRP A 53 15.18 11.00 20.27
CA TRP A 53 14.13 11.97 20.58
C TRP A 53 13.76 12.79 19.35
N LEU A 54 12.49 12.74 18.97
CA LEU A 54 11.94 13.47 17.83
C LEU A 54 11.11 14.67 18.31
N ASP A 55 11.01 15.69 17.48
CA ASP A 55 10.46 16.98 17.87
C ASP A 55 8.94 16.94 18.03
N SER A 56 8.28 15.91 17.50
CA SER A 56 6.85 15.72 17.66
C SER A 56 6.44 14.25 17.75
N ARG A 57 5.29 14.01 18.38
CA ARG A 57 4.68 12.67 18.43
C ARG A 57 4.31 12.11 17.04
N PRO A 58 3.72 12.87 16.10
CA PRO A 58 3.46 12.37 14.75
C PRO A 58 4.72 11.91 14.02
N GLU A 59 5.81 12.69 14.11
CA GLU A 59 7.11 12.31 13.54
C GLU A 59 7.66 11.03 14.17
N ALA A 60 7.53 10.86 15.49
CA ALA A 60 7.93 9.65 16.18
C ALA A 60 7.13 8.42 15.75
N LEU A 61 5.82 8.56 15.56
CA LEU A 61 4.96 7.49 15.05
C LEU A 61 5.33 7.10 13.61
N ASP A 62 5.63 8.08 12.75
CA ASP A 62 6.10 7.81 11.39
C ASP A 62 7.44 7.07 11.39
N ALA A 63 8.39 7.49 12.24
CA ALA A 63 9.68 6.83 12.39
C ALA A 63 9.55 5.41 12.97
N GLU A 64 8.67 5.22 13.96
CA GLU A 64 8.32 3.90 14.51
C GLU A 64 7.78 2.96 13.44
N ARG A 65 6.85 3.45 12.62
CA ARG A 65 6.25 2.70 11.51
C ARG A 65 7.30 2.29 10.48
N VAL A 66 8.20 3.20 10.10
CA VAL A 66 9.33 2.89 9.20
C VAL A 66 10.22 1.82 9.83
N ALA A 67 10.64 1.99 11.08
CA ALA A 67 11.51 1.05 11.79
C ALA A 67 10.89 -0.35 11.94
N ILE A 68 9.60 -0.45 12.30
CA ILE A 68 8.91 -1.74 12.37
C ILE A 68 8.90 -2.44 11.01
N ARG A 69 8.65 -1.68 9.94
CA ARG A 69 8.59 -2.22 8.57
C ARG A 69 9.96 -2.70 8.07
N THR A 70 11.01 -1.90 8.28
CA THR A 70 12.34 -2.17 7.73
C THR A 70 13.16 -3.11 8.61
N GLU A 71 13.06 -2.97 9.94
CA GLU A 71 13.89 -3.69 10.91
C GLU A 71 13.24 -4.98 11.42
N LYS A 72 11.93 -5.17 11.20
CA LYS A 72 11.16 -6.40 11.51
C LYS A 72 11.39 -6.95 12.94
N PRO A 73 11.10 -6.15 13.99
CA PRO A 73 11.26 -6.54 15.40
C PRO A 73 10.43 -7.77 15.79
N LEU A 74 11.00 -8.66 16.62
CA LEU A 74 10.41 -9.95 16.98
C LEU A 74 9.06 -9.88 17.75
N HIS A 75 8.78 -8.78 18.46
CA HIS A 75 7.68 -8.70 19.42
C HIS A 75 6.70 -7.53 19.24
N ASN A 76 6.89 -6.67 18.23
CA ASN A 76 5.89 -5.64 17.89
C ASN A 76 4.52 -6.22 17.51
N HIS A 77 4.43 -7.53 17.32
CA HIS A 77 3.23 -8.29 17.00
C HIS A 77 2.25 -8.54 18.19
N GLN A 78 2.56 -8.08 19.42
CA GLN A 78 1.83 -8.48 20.65
C GLN A 78 0.95 -7.41 21.34
N ASN A 79 0.47 -6.39 20.64
CA ASN A 79 -0.66 -5.58 21.14
C ASN A 79 -1.96 -6.02 20.45
N LYS A 80 -2.68 -6.94 21.09
CA LYS A 80 -3.92 -7.58 20.58
C LYS A 80 -5.16 -6.67 20.49
N THR A 81 -4.97 -5.35 20.51
CA THR A 81 -6.00 -4.35 20.21
C THR A 81 -5.32 -3.23 19.43
N SER A 82 -5.73 -3.05 18.17
CA SER A 82 -5.11 -2.14 17.22
C SER A 82 -4.83 -0.76 17.82
N SER A 83 -3.56 -0.33 17.81
CA SER A 83 -3.13 1.04 18.14
C SER A 83 -3.69 2.09 17.18
N ILE A 84 -4.30 1.67 16.06
CA ILE A 84 -4.90 2.54 15.06
C ILE A 84 -5.96 3.48 15.63
N ILE A 85 -6.54 3.19 16.80
CA ILE A 85 -7.55 4.05 17.44
C ILE A 85 -7.03 5.48 17.59
N ASP A 86 -5.74 5.63 17.94
CA ASP A 86 -5.09 6.93 18.12
C ASP A 86 -4.74 7.60 16.78
N GLU A 87 -4.75 6.85 15.67
CA GLU A 87 -4.44 7.30 14.30
C GLU A 87 -5.71 7.55 13.45
N ILE A 88 -6.89 7.15 13.93
CA ILE A 88 -8.16 7.30 13.19
C ILE A 88 -8.56 8.76 13.10
N THR A 89 -8.89 9.19 11.88
CA THR A 89 -9.54 10.47 11.63
C THR A 89 -11.06 10.30 11.75
N PRO A 90 -11.75 10.99 12.68
CA PRO A 90 -13.20 10.94 12.76
C PRO A 90 -13.85 11.31 11.43
N TRP A 91 -14.95 10.63 11.10
CA TRP A 91 -15.64 10.89 9.85
C TRP A 91 -16.24 12.31 9.85
N THR A 92 -15.94 13.08 8.81
CA THR A 92 -16.60 14.37 8.53
C THR A 92 -17.01 14.44 7.05
N SER A 93 -18.17 15.03 6.76
CA SER A 93 -18.68 15.14 5.38
C SER A 93 -17.89 16.12 4.50
N THR A 94 -17.05 16.96 5.10
CA THR A 94 -16.31 18.05 4.44
C THR A 94 -14.81 17.79 4.27
N GLY A 95 -14.27 16.68 4.81
CA GLY A 95 -12.83 16.41 4.86
C GLY A 95 -12.32 15.31 3.91
N VAL A 96 -13.14 14.78 3.00
CA VAL A 96 -12.75 13.62 2.19
C VAL A 96 -12.11 14.02 0.86
N PRO A 97 -10.89 13.55 0.55
CA PRO A 97 -10.27 13.78 -0.76
C PRO A 97 -11.15 13.26 -1.90
N GLY A 98 -11.47 14.10 -2.89
CA GLY A 98 -12.23 13.69 -4.08
C GLY A 98 -13.76 13.71 -3.98
N GLY A 99 -14.32 14.25 -2.88
CA GLY A 99 -15.70 14.78 -2.82
C GLY A 99 -16.87 13.81 -3.05
N THR A 100 -16.66 12.50 -3.09
CA THR A 100 -17.69 11.52 -3.53
C THR A 100 -17.78 10.24 -2.70
N TRP A 101 -17.04 10.12 -1.60
CA TRP A 101 -17.07 8.88 -0.82
C TRP A 101 -18.27 8.86 0.12
N SER A 102 -18.96 7.72 0.17
CA SER A 102 -19.87 7.45 1.26
C SER A 102 -19.09 7.13 2.56
N PRO A 103 -19.71 7.30 3.74
CA PRO A 103 -19.00 7.12 5.02
C PRO A 103 -18.36 5.74 5.19
N TYR A 104 -18.98 4.67 4.69
CA TYR A 104 -18.42 3.32 4.84
C TYR A 104 -17.25 3.05 3.89
N GLU A 105 -17.22 3.69 2.72
CA GLU A 105 -16.11 3.60 1.75
C GLU A 105 -14.86 4.28 2.32
N PHE A 106 -15.03 5.44 2.95
CA PHE A 106 -13.94 6.12 3.65
C PHE A 106 -13.34 5.28 4.77
N ILE A 107 -14.20 4.75 5.65
CA ILE A 107 -13.74 3.95 6.79
C ILE A 107 -13.02 2.70 6.31
N ALA A 108 -13.53 2.03 5.28
CA ALA A 108 -12.83 0.88 4.70
C ALA A 108 -11.47 1.28 4.09
N HIS A 109 -11.39 2.42 3.40
CA HIS A 109 -10.14 2.91 2.83
C HIS A 109 -9.11 3.24 3.93
N GLU A 110 -9.49 3.96 4.98
CA GLU A 110 -8.58 4.32 6.07
C GLU A 110 -8.08 3.10 6.84
N LEU A 111 -8.99 2.18 7.19
CA LEU A 111 -8.63 0.91 7.84
C LEU A 111 -7.70 0.05 6.98
N LYS A 112 -7.88 0.06 5.66
CA LYS A 112 -6.95 -0.57 4.71
C LYS A 112 -5.60 0.15 4.69
N GLY A 113 -5.61 1.48 4.74
CA GLY A 113 -4.42 2.31 4.83
C GLY A 113 -3.53 1.90 6.00
N PHE A 114 -4.09 1.59 7.17
CA PHE A 114 -3.32 1.08 8.31
C PHE A 114 -2.66 -0.27 8.05
N ILE A 115 -3.29 -1.16 7.29
CA ILE A 115 -2.68 -2.44 6.89
C ILE A 115 -1.53 -2.19 5.91
N GLN A 116 -1.77 -1.34 4.91
CA GLN A 116 -0.79 -1.03 3.88
C GLN A 116 0.41 -0.24 4.42
N SER A 117 0.18 0.63 5.39
CA SER A 117 1.20 1.44 6.06
C SER A 117 2.09 0.62 6.99
N GLY A 118 1.59 -0.54 7.43
CA GLY A 118 2.20 -1.39 8.47
C GLY A 118 1.77 -1.04 9.90
N SER A 119 0.90 -0.02 10.10
CA SER A 119 0.29 0.28 11.41
C SER A 119 -0.55 -0.89 11.94
N MET A 120 -1.06 -1.75 11.03
CA MET A 120 -1.62 -3.06 11.33
C MET A 120 -0.91 -4.14 10.52
N GLN A 121 -0.60 -5.26 11.17
CA GLN A 121 0.00 -6.41 10.52
C GLN A 121 -1.02 -7.52 10.23
N PRO A 122 -0.74 -8.41 9.27
CA PRO A 122 -1.55 -9.61 9.07
C PRO A 122 -1.74 -10.40 10.37
N GLY A 123 -3.00 -10.67 10.74
CA GLY A 123 -3.37 -11.36 11.97
C GLY A 123 -3.75 -10.45 13.14
N ASP A 124 -3.43 -9.15 13.08
CA ASP A 124 -3.83 -8.19 14.10
C ASP A 124 -5.34 -8.05 14.16
N ARG A 125 -5.88 -7.83 15.37
CA ARG A 125 -7.32 -7.69 15.58
C ARG A 125 -7.75 -6.24 15.37
N PHE A 126 -8.67 -6.01 14.45
CA PHE A 126 -9.34 -4.71 14.32
C PHE A 126 -10.06 -4.32 15.62
N PRO A 127 -10.22 -3.01 15.90
CA PRO A 127 -11.08 -2.56 16.99
C PRO A 127 -12.50 -3.12 16.84
N THR A 128 -13.20 -3.26 17.97
CA THR A 128 -14.56 -3.79 17.94
C THR A 128 -15.51 -2.85 17.20
N VAL A 129 -16.62 -3.37 16.66
CA VAL A 129 -17.65 -2.53 16.03
C VAL A 129 -18.08 -1.38 16.95
N ARG A 130 -18.21 -1.66 18.26
CA ARG A 130 -18.53 -0.64 19.26
C ARG A 130 -17.47 0.46 19.33
N THR A 131 -16.20 0.07 19.41
CA THR A 131 -15.08 1.03 19.44
C THR A 131 -15.03 1.87 18.16
N LEU A 132 -15.22 1.24 17.00
CA LEU A 132 -15.25 1.94 15.71
C LEU A 132 -16.41 2.93 15.61
N ILE A 133 -17.57 2.61 16.18
CA ILE A 133 -18.70 3.56 16.27
C ILE A 133 -18.30 4.79 17.10
N GLU A 134 -17.67 4.57 18.26
CA GLU A 134 -17.27 5.63 19.19
C GLU A 134 -16.25 6.59 18.55
N VAL A 135 -15.25 6.07 17.84
CA VAL A 135 -14.16 6.89 17.25
C VAL A 135 -14.56 7.55 15.93
N TYR A 136 -15.34 6.87 15.08
CA TYR A 136 -15.76 7.45 13.80
C TYR A 136 -17.01 8.31 13.91
N GLY A 137 -17.81 8.17 14.97
CA GLY A 137 -19.05 8.92 15.14
C GLY A 137 -20.16 8.53 14.15
N VAL A 138 -20.18 7.29 13.67
CA VAL A 138 -21.14 6.81 12.65
C VAL A 138 -22.03 5.67 13.15
N ALA A 139 -23.14 5.42 12.45
CA ALA A 139 -24.05 4.32 12.78
C ALA A 139 -23.38 2.93 12.63
N SER A 140 -23.81 1.96 13.46
CA SER A 140 -23.31 0.58 13.44
C SER A 140 -23.38 -0.08 12.05
N LEU A 141 -24.45 0.16 11.30
CA LEU A 141 -24.60 -0.39 9.95
C LEU A 141 -23.52 0.12 8.98
N THR A 142 -23.03 1.35 9.16
CA THR A 142 -21.94 1.94 8.37
C THR A 142 -20.63 1.22 8.66
N ILE A 143 -20.29 1.01 9.94
CA ILE A 143 -19.11 0.25 10.35
C ILE A 143 -19.17 -1.20 9.82
N GLN A 144 -20.33 -1.85 9.92
CA GLN A 144 -20.50 -3.20 9.42
C GLN A 144 -20.32 -3.27 7.89
N ARG A 145 -20.82 -2.28 7.14
CA ARG A 145 -20.60 -2.18 5.69
C ARG A 145 -19.11 -2.00 5.37
N ALA A 146 -18.40 -1.14 6.09
CA ALA A 146 -16.97 -0.93 5.89
C ALA A 146 -16.15 -2.21 6.14
N LEU A 147 -16.42 -2.90 7.25
CA LEU A 147 -15.75 -4.17 7.59
C LEU A 147 -16.08 -5.30 6.60
N ASN A 148 -17.31 -5.33 6.07
CA ASN A 148 -17.70 -6.29 5.04
C ASN A 148 -17.01 -5.98 3.71
N LEU A 149 -16.84 -4.71 3.36
CA LEU A 149 -16.07 -4.30 2.18
C LEU A 149 -14.61 -4.75 2.30
N LEU A 150 -13.97 -4.54 3.46
CA LEU A 150 -12.61 -5.05 3.72
C LEU A 150 -12.51 -6.57 3.59
N LYS A 151 -13.50 -7.31 4.11
CA LYS A 151 -13.55 -8.78 3.95
C LYS A 151 -13.68 -9.19 2.49
N ALA A 152 -14.57 -8.54 1.74
CA ALA A 152 -14.77 -8.80 0.33
C ALA A 152 -13.50 -8.50 -0.50
N GLN A 153 -12.75 -7.47 -0.12
CA GLN A 153 -11.46 -7.11 -0.72
C GLN A 153 -10.29 -7.99 -0.21
N GLY A 154 -10.53 -8.85 0.78
CA GLY A 154 -9.53 -9.76 1.35
C GLY A 154 -8.54 -9.13 2.31
N PHE A 155 -8.81 -7.92 2.80
CA PHE A 155 -8.02 -7.22 3.82
C PHE A 155 -8.44 -7.57 5.25
N ALA A 156 -9.52 -8.32 5.41
CA ALA A 156 -10.03 -8.72 6.71
C ALA A 156 -10.62 -10.12 6.68
N VAL A 157 -10.54 -10.84 7.80
CA VAL A 157 -11.16 -12.16 7.97
C VAL A 157 -11.84 -12.26 9.34
N GLY A 158 -13.02 -12.87 9.40
CA GLY A 158 -13.67 -13.21 10.67
C GLY A 158 -13.02 -14.45 11.28
N ARG A 159 -12.65 -14.37 12.56
CA ARG A 159 -12.13 -15.50 13.34
C ARG A 159 -13.05 -15.72 14.55
N GLN A 160 -13.62 -16.92 14.66
CA GLN A 160 -14.51 -17.28 15.76
C GLN A 160 -13.82 -17.04 17.11
N GLY A 161 -14.50 -16.36 18.04
CA GLY A 161 -13.96 -16.00 19.36
C GLY A 161 -12.88 -14.92 19.37
N PHE A 162 -12.33 -14.53 18.21
CA PHE A 162 -11.24 -13.56 18.09
C PHE A 162 -11.66 -12.24 17.43
N GLY A 163 -12.83 -12.20 16.78
CA GLY A 163 -13.33 -11.01 16.09
C GLY A 163 -12.81 -10.93 14.65
N ILE A 164 -12.57 -9.71 14.15
CA ILE A 164 -12.09 -9.50 12.77
C ILE A 164 -10.59 -9.24 12.82
N ALA A 165 -9.84 -10.01 12.05
CA ALA A 165 -8.39 -9.86 11.93
C ALA A 165 -8.04 -9.22 10.58
N ALA A 166 -7.01 -8.36 10.58
CA ALA A 166 -6.37 -7.86 9.38
C ALA A 166 -5.73 -9.01 8.60
N VAL A 167 -5.82 -8.90 7.29
CA VAL A 167 -5.19 -9.80 6.34
C VAL A 167 -4.52 -8.90 5.33
N VAL A 168 -3.30 -9.25 4.93
CA VAL A 168 -2.76 -8.70 3.70
C VAL A 168 -3.15 -9.67 2.58
N PRO A 169 -3.96 -9.22 1.60
CA PRO A 169 -4.30 -10.09 0.49
C PRO A 169 -3.02 -10.53 -0.23
N PRO A 170 -2.96 -11.80 -0.67
CA PRO A 170 -1.86 -12.24 -1.52
C PRO A 170 -1.76 -11.30 -2.73
N GLY A 171 -0.58 -10.73 -2.94
CA GLY A 171 -0.34 -9.75 -4.00
C GLY A 171 -0.04 -8.33 -3.52
N LEU A 172 -0.36 -7.91 -2.28
CA LEU A 172 0.11 -6.61 -1.72
C LEU A 172 1.64 -6.61 -1.66
N ARG A 173 2.26 -6.12 -2.73
CA ARG A 173 3.69 -6.24 -2.95
C ARG A 173 4.22 -4.90 -3.42
N SER A 174 5.37 -4.52 -2.86
CA SER A 174 6.21 -3.55 -3.54
C SER A 174 6.99 -4.27 -4.62
N GLU A 175 6.92 -3.74 -5.83
CA GLU A 175 7.74 -4.19 -6.95
C GLU A 175 8.68 -3.06 -7.35
N ALA A 176 9.96 -3.38 -7.53
CA ALA A 176 10.91 -2.47 -8.15
C ALA A 176 10.43 -2.10 -9.55
N ALA A 177 10.46 -0.82 -9.88
CA ALA A 177 10.00 -0.34 -11.17
C ALA A 177 10.76 -0.99 -12.33
N GLY A 178 10.11 -1.91 -13.04
CA GLY A 178 10.68 -2.53 -14.24
C GLY A 178 11.37 -3.86 -14.06
N SER A 179 11.14 -4.57 -12.95
CA SER A 179 11.55 -5.96 -12.83
C SER A 179 10.88 -6.82 -13.92
N GLU A 180 11.69 -7.54 -14.71
CA GLU A 180 11.20 -8.59 -15.61
C GLU A 180 10.72 -9.83 -14.82
N ASP A 181 11.20 -10.00 -13.59
CA ASP A 181 10.89 -11.11 -12.68
C ASP A 181 9.61 -10.90 -11.86
N ALA A 182 8.68 -10.07 -12.32
CA ALA A 182 7.43 -9.82 -11.62
C ALA A 182 6.60 -11.12 -11.52
N GLU A 183 6.49 -11.68 -10.30
CA GLU A 183 5.70 -12.90 -10.04
C GLU A 183 4.25 -12.74 -10.52
N GLY A 184 3.65 -13.85 -10.96
CA GLY A 184 2.26 -13.93 -11.38
C GLY A 184 2.06 -14.66 -12.71
N VAL A 185 0.81 -14.94 -13.02
CA VAL A 185 0.41 -15.62 -14.27
C VAL A 185 -0.20 -14.59 -15.20
N ILE A 186 0.31 -14.54 -16.44
CA ILE A 186 -0.30 -13.77 -17.52
C ILE A 186 -1.60 -14.46 -17.96
N GLN A 187 -2.69 -13.72 -17.91
CA GLN A 187 -4.04 -14.14 -18.30
C GLN A 187 -4.59 -13.22 -19.39
N GLN A 188 -5.54 -13.73 -20.17
CA GLN A 188 -6.30 -12.96 -21.15
C GLN A 188 -5.45 -12.17 -22.17
N MET A 189 -4.27 -12.69 -22.53
CA MET A 189 -3.39 -12.04 -23.50
C MET A 189 -4.05 -11.98 -24.88
N THR A 190 -4.21 -10.77 -25.41
CA THR A 190 -4.83 -10.52 -26.72
C THR A 190 -3.91 -9.63 -27.53
N SER A 191 -3.69 -9.97 -28.81
CA SER A 191 -3.00 -9.10 -29.78
C SER A 191 -4.03 -8.47 -30.72
N TYR A 192 -3.84 -7.20 -31.08
CA TYR A 192 -4.75 -6.43 -31.92
C TYR A 192 -4.02 -5.25 -32.55
N ARG A 193 -4.68 -4.54 -33.48
CA ARG A 193 -4.23 -3.21 -33.92
C ARG A 193 -5.16 -2.14 -33.40
N ALA A 194 -4.59 -1.03 -32.93
CA ALA A 194 -5.34 0.12 -32.49
C ALA A 194 -4.46 1.37 -32.48
N ALA A 195 -5.09 2.54 -32.65
CA ALA A 195 -4.46 3.81 -32.38
C ALA A 195 -4.31 4.04 -30.86
N PRO A 196 -3.12 4.40 -30.34
CA PRO A 196 -2.97 4.86 -28.97
C PRO A 196 -3.73 6.18 -28.72
N SER A 197 -3.81 6.59 -27.45
CA SER A 197 -4.31 7.93 -27.12
C SER A 197 -3.43 9.03 -27.75
N PRO A 198 -3.93 10.23 -28.05
CA PRO A 198 -3.11 11.32 -28.61
C PRO A 198 -1.84 11.61 -27.79
N ARG A 199 -1.94 11.53 -26.45
CA ARG A 199 -0.79 11.70 -25.56
C ARG A 199 0.23 10.57 -25.68
N SER A 200 -0.24 9.34 -25.87
CA SER A 200 0.61 8.17 -26.14
C SER A 200 1.30 8.27 -27.49
N CYS A 201 0.60 8.73 -28.54
CA CYS A 201 1.17 9.00 -29.85
C CYS A 201 2.30 10.03 -29.77
N ALA A 202 2.05 11.17 -29.12
CA ALA A 202 3.07 12.21 -28.92
C ALA A 202 4.29 11.70 -28.13
N THR A 203 4.06 10.82 -27.14
CA THR A 203 5.14 10.20 -26.35
C THR A 203 5.99 9.24 -27.20
N LEU A 204 5.37 8.55 -28.15
CA LEU A 204 6.03 7.63 -29.08
C LEU A 204 6.65 8.33 -30.30
N GLY A 205 6.34 9.60 -30.55
CA GLY A 205 6.77 10.30 -31.76
C GLY A 205 6.03 9.87 -33.03
N VAL A 206 4.77 9.40 -32.91
CA VAL A 206 3.94 8.99 -34.04
C VAL A 206 2.73 9.89 -34.22
N GLU A 207 2.21 9.97 -35.45
CA GLU A 207 1.03 10.77 -35.77
C GLU A 207 -0.23 10.23 -35.05
N PRO A 208 -1.08 11.10 -34.47
CA PRO A 208 -2.36 10.70 -33.88
C PRO A 208 -3.24 9.94 -34.87
N GLY A 209 -3.83 8.82 -34.43
CA GLY A 209 -4.66 7.96 -35.29
C GLY A 209 -3.88 6.87 -36.04
N THR A 210 -2.55 6.86 -35.99
CA THR A 210 -1.73 5.76 -36.52
C THR A 210 -2.07 4.47 -35.78
N GLU A 211 -2.53 3.44 -36.50
CA GLU A 211 -2.76 2.11 -35.92
C GLU A 211 -1.43 1.40 -35.70
N LEU A 212 -1.20 0.94 -34.47
CA LEU A 212 -0.01 0.21 -34.08
C LEU A 212 -0.36 -1.23 -33.69
N ASP A 213 0.60 -2.13 -33.86
CA ASP A 213 0.53 -3.46 -33.27
C ASP A 213 0.51 -3.31 -31.74
N ALA A 214 -0.54 -3.85 -31.13
CA ALA A 214 -0.82 -3.73 -29.73
C ALA A 214 -1.06 -5.09 -29.08
N LYS A 215 -0.72 -5.17 -27.81
CA LYS A 215 -1.05 -6.32 -26.95
C LYS A 215 -1.69 -5.81 -25.68
N ARG A 216 -2.63 -6.59 -25.15
CA ARG A 216 -3.12 -6.39 -23.79
C ARG A 216 -3.13 -7.70 -23.03
N TRP A 217 -2.85 -7.65 -21.74
CA TRP A 217 -2.96 -8.80 -20.85
C TRP A 217 -3.24 -8.37 -19.42
N VAL A 218 -3.77 -9.29 -18.63
CA VAL A 218 -3.97 -9.13 -17.20
C VAL A 218 -2.98 -10.05 -16.49
N ARG A 219 -2.17 -9.51 -15.58
CA ARG A 219 -1.36 -10.33 -14.68
C ARG A 219 -2.13 -10.58 -13.39
N ALA A 220 -2.16 -11.83 -12.99
CA ALA A 220 -2.79 -12.26 -11.76
C ALA A 220 -1.78 -12.92 -10.82
N VAL A 221 -1.84 -12.58 -9.54
CA VAL A 221 -1.05 -13.21 -8.47
C VAL A 221 -2.03 -13.97 -7.58
N ASP A 222 -1.77 -15.26 -7.33
CA ASP A 222 -2.66 -16.14 -6.57
C ASP A 222 -4.12 -16.10 -7.05
N GLY A 223 -4.30 -16.03 -8.38
CA GLY A 223 -5.61 -15.96 -9.03
C GLY A 223 -6.31 -14.60 -8.97
N ARG A 224 -5.72 -13.59 -8.33
CA ARG A 224 -6.29 -12.23 -8.24
C ARG A 224 -5.66 -11.30 -9.30
N PRO A 225 -6.47 -10.59 -10.11
CA PRO A 225 -5.96 -9.58 -11.02
C PRO A 225 -5.28 -8.44 -10.26
N VAL A 226 -4.00 -8.20 -10.55
CA VAL A 226 -3.22 -7.13 -9.90
C VAL A 226 -2.77 -6.06 -10.90
N GLU A 227 -2.64 -6.40 -12.17
CA GLU A 227 -2.10 -5.50 -13.18
C GLU A 227 -2.73 -5.76 -14.56
N LEU A 228 -3.07 -4.68 -15.27
CA LEU A 228 -3.56 -4.68 -16.64
C LEU A 228 -2.54 -3.89 -17.46
N VAL A 229 -2.00 -4.51 -18.51
CA VAL A 229 -1.03 -3.86 -19.38
C VAL A 229 -1.62 -3.71 -20.77
N HIS A 230 -1.48 -2.52 -21.34
CA HIS A 230 -1.58 -2.28 -22.77
C HIS A 230 -0.19 -1.93 -23.28
N PHE A 231 0.29 -2.68 -24.26
CA PHE A 231 1.55 -2.45 -24.94
C PHE A 231 1.25 -2.03 -26.38
N TYR A 232 1.94 -0.98 -26.83
CA TYR A 232 1.96 -0.53 -28.22
C TYR A 232 3.39 -0.58 -28.73
N ARG A 233 3.59 -1.27 -29.84
CA ARG A 233 4.89 -1.37 -30.50
C ARG A 233 5.13 -0.15 -31.39
N HIS A 234 6.31 0.45 -31.30
CA HIS A 234 6.69 1.51 -32.23
C HIS A 234 6.80 0.92 -33.65
N PRO A 235 6.30 1.59 -34.72
CA PRO A 235 6.25 1.02 -36.07
C PRO A 235 7.64 0.70 -36.63
N GLU A 236 8.66 1.46 -36.23
CA GLU A 236 10.05 1.26 -36.66
C GLU A 236 10.85 0.33 -35.73
N ALA A 237 10.21 -0.27 -34.72
CA ALA A 237 10.92 -1.14 -33.78
C ALA A 237 11.35 -2.46 -34.46
N PRO A 238 12.63 -2.87 -34.34
CA PRO A 238 13.15 -4.11 -34.94
C PRO A 238 12.46 -5.34 -34.32
N ALA A 239 12.21 -6.38 -35.13
CA ALA A 239 11.45 -7.58 -34.72
C ALA A 239 11.88 -8.09 -33.34
N GLU A 240 13.19 -8.19 -33.14
CA GLU A 240 13.83 -8.48 -31.86
C GLU A 240 14.27 -7.17 -31.19
N VAL A 241 13.77 -6.94 -29.97
CA VAL A 241 13.90 -5.67 -29.24
C VAL A 241 14.87 -5.89 -28.08
N THR A 242 15.92 -5.07 -28.01
CA THR A 242 16.75 -4.95 -26.80
C THR A 242 16.50 -3.58 -26.18
N VAL A 243 15.95 -3.58 -24.96
CA VAL A 243 15.68 -2.34 -24.21
C VAL A 243 16.95 -1.90 -23.49
N HIS A 244 17.35 -0.65 -23.67
CA HIS A 244 18.53 -0.06 -23.01
C HIS A 244 18.17 0.99 -21.95
N GLU A 245 17.06 1.72 -22.16
CA GLU A 245 16.61 2.78 -21.26
C GLU A 245 15.08 2.77 -21.20
N THR A 246 14.53 3.20 -20.08
CA THR A 246 13.09 3.40 -19.91
C THR A 246 12.79 4.73 -19.28
N THR A 247 11.72 5.38 -19.73
CA THR A 247 11.18 6.58 -19.07
C THR A 247 9.77 6.31 -18.59
N ASP A 248 9.54 6.55 -17.30
CA ASP A 248 8.26 6.34 -16.65
C ASP A 248 7.57 7.64 -16.29
N ARG A 249 6.27 7.69 -16.54
CA ARG A 249 5.36 8.65 -15.91
C ARG A 249 4.32 7.91 -15.10
N VAL A 250 4.39 8.09 -13.78
CA VAL A 250 3.49 7.47 -12.81
C VAL A 250 2.41 8.46 -12.40
N THR A 251 1.14 8.03 -12.39
CA THR A 251 0.00 8.84 -11.98
C THR A 251 -1.02 7.99 -11.22
N ALA A 252 -1.60 8.52 -10.14
CA ALA A 252 -2.81 7.95 -9.55
C ALA A 252 -4.02 8.28 -10.45
N ALA A 253 -4.94 7.33 -10.60
CA ALA A 253 -6.17 7.51 -11.38
C ALA A 253 -7.36 6.82 -10.70
N PRO A 254 -8.58 7.37 -10.84
CA PRO A 254 -9.79 6.65 -10.45
C PRO A 254 -10.06 5.48 -11.41
N PRO A 255 -10.81 4.45 -10.98
CA PRO A 255 -11.18 3.34 -11.84
C PRO A 255 -12.21 3.77 -12.88
N ASN A 256 -12.07 3.23 -14.09
CA ASN A 256 -13.03 3.34 -15.19
C ASN A 256 -13.81 2.02 -15.37
N ALA A 257 -14.81 2.01 -16.26
CA ALA A 257 -15.69 0.85 -16.48
C ALA A 257 -14.98 -0.46 -16.82
N GLU A 258 -13.83 -0.43 -17.50
CA GLU A 258 -13.03 -1.62 -17.79
C GLU A 258 -12.31 -2.10 -16.52
N THR A 259 -11.58 -1.20 -15.87
CA THR A 259 -10.82 -1.52 -14.66
C THR A 259 -11.71 -1.91 -13.49
N VAL A 260 -12.94 -1.41 -13.41
CA VAL A 260 -13.94 -1.86 -12.41
C VAL A 260 -14.31 -3.33 -12.62
N LYS A 261 -14.40 -3.80 -13.86
CA LYS A 261 -14.69 -5.22 -14.14
C LYS A 261 -13.52 -6.13 -13.77
N ILE A 262 -12.29 -5.61 -13.80
CA ILE A 262 -11.07 -6.39 -13.57
C ILE A 262 -10.65 -6.35 -12.09
N PHE A 263 -10.58 -5.16 -11.50
CA PHE A 263 -10.06 -4.91 -10.15
C PHE A 263 -11.13 -4.56 -9.13
N GLY A 264 -12.36 -4.24 -9.56
CA GLY A 264 -13.38 -3.61 -8.72
C GLY A 264 -13.16 -2.10 -8.57
N VAL A 265 -13.89 -1.50 -7.63
CA VAL A 265 -13.77 -0.07 -7.33
C VAL A 265 -12.60 0.13 -6.37
N VAL A 266 -11.42 0.35 -6.94
CA VAL A 266 -10.15 0.55 -6.23
C VAL A 266 -9.39 1.72 -6.85
N PRO A 267 -8.57 2.47 -6.09
CA PRO A 267 -7.64 3.41 -6.67
C PRO A 267 -6.65 2.69 -7.60
N LEU A 268 -6.22 3.36 -8.66
CA LEU A 268 -5.28 2.79 -9.63
C LEU A 268 -3.98 3.56 -9.66
N LEU A 269 -2.87 2.84 -9.78
CA LEU A 269 -1.58 3.40 -10.14
C LEU A 269 -1.33 3.14 -11.62
N VAL A 270 -1.26 4.19 -12.42
CA VAL A 270 -1.04 4.11 -13.87
C VAL A 270 0.36 4.56 -14.19
N THR A 271 1.16 3.65 -14.75
CA THR A 271 2.51 3.94 -15.27
C THR A 271 2.47 3.93 -16.79
N LEU A 272 2.84 5.05 -17.39
CA LEU A 272 3.18 5.12 -18.81
C LEU A 272 4.69 4.98 -18.95
N ARG A 273 5.13 3.87 -19.53
CA ARG A 273 6.54 3.56 -19.74
C ARG A 273 6.87 3.57 -21.22
N VAL A 274 7.90 4.32 -21.60
CA VAL A 274 8.51 4.22 -22.94
C VAL A 274 9.80 3.44 -22.80
N THR A 275 10.03 2.49 -23.71
CA THR A 275 11.29 1.77 -23.81
C THR A 275 12.09 2.30 -24.99
N TYR A 276 13.41 2.40 -24.83
CA TYR A 276 14.32 2.99 -25.82
C TYR A 276 15.46 2.04 -26.19
N SER A 277 15.94 2.17 -27.43
CA SER A 277 17.19 1.56 -27.89
C SER A 277 18.38 2.30 -27.29
N LYS A 278 19.60 1.77 -27.53
CA LYS A 278 20.85 2.41 -27.12
C LYS A 278 21.00 3.82 -27.70
N GLU A 279 20.50 4.03 -28.91
CA GLU A 279 20.50 5.30 -29.64
C GLU A 279 19.30 6.19 -29.27
N ARG A 280 18.54 5.82 -28.23
CA ARG A 280 17.36 6.54 -27.73
C ARG A 280 16.19 6.63 -28.72
N HIS A 281 16.09 5.67 -29.65
CA HIS A 281 14.89 5.53 -30.47
C HIS A 281 13.80 4.80 -29.67
N PRO A 282 12.54 5.28 -29.68
CA PRO A 282 11.44 4.62 -28.98
C PRO A 282 11.15 3.25 -29.60
N LEU A 283 11.10 2.21 -28.77
CA LEU A 283 10.83 0.83 -29.17
C LEU A 283 9.36 0.44 -28.91
N GLY A 284 8.75 1.02 -27.88
CA GLY A 284 7.35 0.80 -27.56
C GLY A 284 6.89 1.58 -26.33
N LEU A 285 5.59 1.50 -26.08
CA LEU A 285 4.92 2.15 -24.97
C LEU A 285 4.08 1.14 -24.20
N TYR A 286 4.27 1.10 -22.89
CA TYR A 286 3.44 0.35 -21.97
C TYR A 286 2.56 1.32 -21.19
N LYS A 287 1.26 1.04 -21.14
CA LYS A 287 0.33 1.59 -20.16
C LYS A 287 0.03 0.47 -19.17
N ILE A 288 0.67 0.56 -18.00
CA ILE A 288 0.58 -0.41 -16.93
C ILE A 288 -0.40 0.16 -15.89
N VAL A 289 -1.51 -0.53 -15.68
CA VAL A 289 -2.54 -0.14 -14.72
C VAL A 289 -2.50 -1.14 -13.57
N LYS A 290 -2.00 -0.71 -12.42
CA LYS A 290 -1.89 -1.53 -11.23
C LYS A 290 -3.08 -1.28 -10.30
N ASN A 291 -3.57 -2.35 -9.69
CA ASN A 291 -4.52 -2.26 -8.59
C ASN A 291 -3.83 -1.59 -7.40
N GLY A 292 -4.20 -0.35 -7.09
CA GLY A 292 -3.55 0.45 -6.04
C GLY A 292 -3.79 -0.06 -4.63
N ASP A 293 -4.77 -0.94 -4.43
CA ASP A 293 -4.90 -1.65 -3.16
C ASP A 293 -3.86 -2.75 -3.01
N LEU A 294 -3.40 -3.35 -4.13
CA LEU A 294 -2.58 -4.56 -4.13
C LEU A 294 -1.15 -4.31 -4.60
N LEU A 295 -0.80 -3.19 -5.22
CA LEU A 295 0.56 -2.99 -5.70
C LEU A 295 1.07 -1.60 -5.37
N ALA A 296 2.29 -1.56 -4.85
CA ALA A 296 3.12 -0.37 -4.82
C ALA A 296 4.21 -0.47 -5.90
N THR A 297 4.79 0.65 -6.28
CA THR A 297 5.95 0.68 -7.18
C THR A 297 7.03 1.50 -6.52
N GLU A 298 8.21 0.91 -6.36
CA GLU A 298 9.38 1.54 -5.75
C GLU A 298 10.41 1.91 -6.83
N TYR A 299 11.00 3.10 -6.69
CA TYR A 299 12.09 3.60 -7.51
C TYR A 299 13.25 3.94 -6.56
N GLU A 300 14.46 3.55 -6.92
CA GLU A 300 15.68 4.04 -6.29
C GLU A 300 16.19 5.23 -7.12
N PHE A 301 16.52 6.33 -6.45
CA PHE A 301 17.02 7.57 -7.07
C PHE A 301 18.40 7.92 -6.52
#